data_AF-A0A8X7WE43-F1
#
_entry.id   AF-A0A8X7WE43-F1
#
_cell.length_a   1.000
_cell.length_b   1.000
_cell.length_c   1.000
_cell.angle_alpha   90.00
_cell.angle_beta   90.00
_cell.angle_gamma   90.00
#
_symmetry.space_group_name_H-M   'P 1'
#
loop_
_entity.id
_entity.type
_entity.pdbx_description
1 polymer ?
#
loop_
_entity_poly.entity_id
_entity_poly.type
_entity_poly.pdbx_seq_one_letter_code
_entity_poly.pdbx_strand_id
1 'polypeptide(L)'
;MGLKGYSAGDGVGEIIEVPGGHIIRATGRKDRHSKVFTSKGPRDRRVRLAAHTAIQFYDVQDRLQYDRPSKAVDWLIKKAKAAIDKLETTQEPENNTTKPGSSSSEPNLVDTQTS
;
A
#
# COMPACT_ATOMS: atom_id res chain seq x y z
N MET A 1 -11.28 -43.94 -22.26
CA MET A 1 -11.46 -43.11 -21.05
C MET A 1 -10.42 -41.99 -21.02
N GLY A 2 -10.87 -40.74 -20.95
CA GLY A 2 -10.25 -39.59 -20.27
C GLY A 2 -8.83 -39.13 -20.64
N LEU A 3 -8.71 -38.28 -21.67
CA LEU A 3 -7.62 -37.30 -21.80
C LEU A 3 -7.86 -36.17 -20.79
N LYS A 4 -7.02 -36.03 -19.78
CA LYS A 4 -6.96 -34.82 -18.92
C LYS A 4 -5.77 -33.97 -19.37
N GLY A 5 -6.05 -33.00 -20.23
CA GLY A 5 -5.14 -31.91 -20.52
C GLY A 5 -5.03 -30.99 -19.31
N TYR A 6 -3.82 -30.76 -18.82
CA TYR A 6 -3.54 -29.67 -17.88
C TYR A 6 -2.94 -28.50 -18.66
N SER A 7 -3.66 -27.39 -18.53
CA SER A 7 -3.43 -26.08 -19.12
C SER A 7 -1.98 -25.59 -18.94
N ALA A 8 -1.39 -25.14 -20.05
CA ALA A 8 -0.16 -24.38 -20.10
C ALA A 8 -0.28 -23.12 -19.23
N GLY A 9 0.52 -23.04 -18.17
CA GLY A 9 0.77 -21.83 -17.43
C GLY A 9 2.17 -21.34 -17.76
N ASP A 10 2.26 -20.37 -18.67
CA ASP A 10 3.48 -19.68 -19.06
C ASP A 10 4.31 -19.26 -17.84
N GLY A 11 5.46 -19.90 -17.72
CA GLY A 11 6.50 -19.60 -16.75
C GLY A 11 7.83 -20.03 -17.33
N VAL A 12 8.05 -19.70 -18.61
CA VAL A 12 9.28 -19.97 -19.34
C VAL A 12 10.36 -19.07 -18.74
N GLY A 13 11.17 -19.65 -17.84
CA GLY A 13 12.46 -19.07 -17.52
C GLY A 13 13.31 -19.09 -18.79
N GLU A 14 13.90 -17.96 -19.15
CA GLU A 14 14.81 -17.86 -20.28
C GLU A 14 16.01 -18.78 -20.04
N ILE A 15 16.11 -19.83 -20.84
CA ILE A 15 17.25 -20.74 -20.83
C ILE A 15 18.31 -20.10 -21.72
N ILE A 16 19.33 -19.53 -21.09
CA ILE A 16 20.50 -19.03 -21.83
C ILE A 16 21.44 -20.22 -21.99
N GLU A 17 21.52 -20.73 -23.22
CA GLU A 17 22.44 -21.80 -23.58
C GLU A 17 23.87 -21.23 -23.65
N VAL A 18 24.75 -21.71 -22.78
CA VAL A 18 26.18 -21.41 -22.83
C VAL A 18 26.96 -22.72 -23.03
N PRO A 19 28.03 -22.71 -23.83
CA PRO A 19 28.81 -23.92 -24.10
C PRO A 19 29.46 -24.40 -22.79
N GLY A 20 28.96 -25.52 -22.26
CA GLY A 20 29.49 -26.16 -21.04
C GLY A 20 28.50 -26.38 -19.90
N GLY A 21 27.24 -25.95 -20.00
CA GLY A 21 26.21 -26.26 -19.00
C GLY A 21 25.02 -25.31 -19.00
N HIS A 22 23.84 -25.81 -18.64
CA HIS A 22 22.61 -25.02 -18.60
C HIS A 22 22.56 -24.17 -17.32
N ILE A 23 22.46 -22.85 -17.44
CA ILE A 23 22.19 -21.95 -16.31
C ILE A 23 20.68 -21.68 -16.27
N ILE A 24 19.96 -22.26 -15.31
CA ILE A 24 18.56 -21.89 -15.05
C ILE A 24 18.56 -20.60 -14.23
N ARG A 25 18.41 -19.44 -14.89
CA ARG A 25 18.22 -18.16 -14.19
C ARG A 25 16.74 -17.98 -13.86
N ALA A 26 16.33 -18.40 -12.66
CA ALA A 26 14.97 -18.13 -12.18
C ALA A 26 14.74 -16.62 -12.03
N THR A 27 14.06 -16.00 -12.98
CA THR A 27 13.63 -14.60 -12.89
C THR A 27 12.53 -14.48 -11.82
N GLY A 28 12.92 -14.04 -10.63
CA GLY A 28 12.07 -13.27 -9.72
C GLY A 28 10.76 -13.91 -9.23
N ARG A 29 10.77 -15.16 -8.73
CA ARG A 29 9.60 -15.74 -8.03
C ARG A 29 9.81 -15.81 -6.52
N LYS A 30 9.66 -14.69 -5.78
CA LYS A 30 9.57 -14.75 -4.31
C LYS A 30 9.01 -13.50 -3.56
N ASP A 31 8.39 -12.51 -4.20
CA ASP A 31 7.93 -11.31 -3.47
C ASP A 31 6.41 -11.06 -3.54
N ARG A 32 5.62 -12.11 -3.74
CA ARG A 32 4.14 -11.97 -3.74
C ARG A 32 3.50 -12.20 -2.38
N HIS A 33 4.16 -12.90 -1.47
CA HIS A 33 3.60 -13.18 -0.14
C HIS A 33 3.56 -11.91 0.74
N SER A 34 4.46 -10.96 0.52
CA SER A 34 4.56 -9.70 1.27
C SER A 34 3.45 -8.68 0.95
N LYS A 35 2.68 -8.91 -0.13
CA LYS A 35 1.62 -8.02 -0.59
C LYS A 35 0.23 -8.46 -0.12
N VAL A 36 -0.58 -7.47 0.22
CA VAL A 36 -1.99 -7.59 0.60
C VAL A 36 -2.81 -6.85 -0.45
N PHE A 37 -3.79 -7.52 -1.06
CA PHE A 37 -4.68 -6.89 -2.02
C PHE A 37 -5.80 -6.14 -1.29
N THR A 38 -5.94 -4.86 -1.59
CA THR A 38 -7.04 -4.01 -1.11
C THR A 38 -7.85 -3.52 -2.31
N SER A 39 -9.06 -2.98 -2.09
CA SER A 39 -9.85 -2.35 -3.18
C SER A 39 -9.11 -1.21 -3.88
N LYS A 40 -8.08 -0.64 -3.25
CA LYS A 40 -7.19 0.39 -3.79
C LYS A 40 -5.91 -0.16 -4.44
N GLY A 41 -5.79 -1.49 -4.60
CA GLY A 41 -4.64 -2.18 -5.20
C GLY A 41 -3.74 -2.94 -4.20
N PRO A 42 -2.62 -3.53 -4.69
CA PRO A 42 -1.68 -4.26 -3.86
C PRO A 42 -0.90 -3.34 -2.91
N ARG A 43 -0.84 -3.70 -1.63
CA ARG A 43 -0.18 -2.91 -0.57
C ARG A 43 0.84 -3.76 0.18
N ASP A 44 1.90 -3.14 0.69
CA ASP A 44 2.86 -3.81 1.56
C ASP A 44 2.27 -4.03 2.96
N ARG A 45 2.49 -5.20 3.54
CA ARG A 45 2.04 -5.52 4.90
C ARG A 45 2.97 -5.01 6.00
N ARG A 46 4.20 -4.60 5.67
CA ARG A 46 5.19 -4.14 6.64
C ARG A 46 4.95 -2.68 6.97
N VAL A 47 4.78 -2.41 8.25
CA VAL A 47 4.63 -1.04 8.75
C VAL A 47 5.98 -0.58 9.27
N ARG A 48 6.47 0.56 8.77
CA ARG A 48 7.67 1.22 9.28
C ARG A 48 7.23 2.29 10.27
N LEU A 49 7.61 2.13 11.53
CA LEU A 49 7.30 3.08 12.59
C LEU A 49 8.47 4.06 12.77
N ALA A 50 8.17 5.29 13.15
CA ALA A 50 9.19 6.20 13.67
C ALA A 50 9.80 5.62 14.96
N ALA A 51 11.05 5.97 15.26
CA ALA A 51 11.77 5.41 16.40
C ALA A 51 10.99 5.56 17.72
N HIS A 52 10.44 6.74 17.99
CA HIS A 52 9.66 6.99 19.20
C HIS A 52 8.38 6.14 19.29
N THR A 53 7.65 6.02 18.18
CA THR A 53 6.44 5.18 18.11
C THR A 53 6.76 3.70 18.25
N ALA A 54 7.90 3.24 17.70
CA ALA A 54 8.34 1.86 17.85
C ALA A 54 8.60 1.51 19.32
N ILE A 55 9.25 2.41 20.08
CA ILE A 55 9.50 2.22 21.52
C ILE A 55 8.17 2.02 22.26
N GLN A 56 7.22 2.94 22.10
CA GLN A 56 5.90 2.84 22.74
C GLN A 56 5.14 1.57 22.31
N PHE A 57 5.26 1.18 21.03
CA PHE A 57 4.61 -0.03 20.51
C PHE A 57 5.18 -1.30 21.16
N TYR A 58 6.50 -1.41 21.29
CA TYR A 58 7.13 -2.58 21.91
C TYR A 58 6.88 -2.64 23.42
N ASP A 59 6.78 -1.50 24.13
CA ASP A 59 6.35 -1.48 25.53
C ASP A 59 4.96 -2.12 25.72
N VAL A 60 4.03 -1.82 24.81
CA VAL A 60 2.69 -2.43 24.83
C VAL A 60 2.77 -3.93 24.53
N GLN A 61 3.62 -4.34 23.58
CA GLN A 61 3.83 -5.76 23.27
C GLN A 61 4.36 -6.53 24.49
N ASP A 62 5.33 -5.97 25.20
CA ASP A 62 5.96 -6.57 26.39
C ASP A 62 4.99 -6.67 27.56
N ARG A 63 4.17 -5.63 27.77
CA ARG A 63 3.13 -5.62 28.81
C ARG A 63 2.00 -6.62 28.55
N LEU A 64 1.75 -6.95 27.29
CA LEU A 64 0.77 -7.97 26.89
C LEU A 64 1.40 -9.36 26.73
N GLN A 65 2.73 -9.47 26.88
CA GLN A 65 3.51 -10.69 26.68
C GLN A 65 3.22 -11.38 25.34
N TYR A 66 3.07 -10.60 24.27
CA TYR A 66 2.84 -11.13 22.94
C TYR A 66 4.15 -11.42 22.21
N ASP A 67 4.29 -12.65 21.73
CA ASP A 67 5.42 -13.09 20.92
C ASP A 67 5.46 -12.47 19.51
N ARG A 68 4.29 -12.10 18.97
CA ARG A 68 4.17 -11.57 17.60
C ARG A 68 3.59 -10.15 17.60
N PRO A 69 4.22 -9.19 16.89
CA PRO A 69 3.73 -7.81 16.83
C PRO A 69 2.33 -7.72 16.19
N SER A 70 1.99 -8.65 15.27
CA SER A 70 0.65 -8.73 14.69
C SER A 70 -0.45 -8.87 15.76
N LYS A 71 -0.20 -9.63 16.83
CA LYS A 71 -1.18 -9.80 17.92
C LYS A 71 -1.36 -8.50 18.73
N ALA A 72 -0.29 -7.76 18.95
CA ALA A 72 -0.34 -6.45 19.61
C ALA A 72 -1.12 -5.44 18.76
N VAL A 73 -0.90 -5.43 17.44
CA VAL A 73 -1.67 -4.60 16.50
C VAL A 73 -3.15 -4.98 16.52
N ASP A 74 -3.49 -6.27 16.47
CA ASP A 74 -4.89 -6.74 16.55
C ASP A 74 -5.57 -6.30 17.85
N TRP A 75 -4.83 -6.35 18.96
CA TRP A 75 -5.30 -5.88 20.26
C TRP A 75 -5.53 -4.36 20.28
N LEU A 76 -4.59 -3.58 19.74
CA LEU A 76 -4.72 -2.12 19.62
C LEU A 76 -5.95 -1.74 18.80
N ILE A 77 -6.16 -2.40 17.65
CA ILE A 77 -7.35 -2.15 16.81
C ILE A 77 -8.62 -2.45 17.60
N LYS A 78 -8.69 -3.59 18.30
CA LYS A 78 -9.87 -3.96 19.11
C LYS A 78 -10.16 -2.94 20.23
N LYS A 79 -9.13 -2.43 20.90
CA LYS A 79 -9.26 -1.41 21.95
C LYS A 79 -9.65 -0.04 21.37
N ALA A 80 -9.14 0.30 20.20
CA ALA A 80 -9.43 1.55 19.52
C ALA A 80 -10.80 1.57 18.81
N LYS A 81 -11.49 0.43 18.62
CA LYS A 81 -12.80 0.36 17.95
C LYS A 81 -13.78 1.42 18.45
N ALA A 82 -13.96 1.53 19.76
CA ALA A 82 -14.88 2.51 20.35
C ALA A 82 -14.50 3.98 20.06
N ALA A 83 -13.22 4.27 19.81
CA ALA A 83 -12.78 5.60 19.38
C ALA A 83 -12.97 5.80 17.88
N ILE A 84 -12.71 4.75 17.08
CA ILE A 84 -12.91 4.76 15.62
C ILE A 84 -14.41 4.94 15.29
N ASP A 85 -15.30 4.22 15.96
CA ASP A 85 -16.75 4.29 15.74
C ASP A 85 -17.31 5.71 15.99
N LYS A 86 -16.71 6.46 16.94
CA LYS A 86 -17.06 7.86 17.20
C LYS A 86 -16.61 8.80 16.08
N LEU A 87 -15.51 8.50 15.40
CA LEU A 87 -15.02 9.29 14.27
C LEU A 87 -15.94 9.13 13.05
N GLU A 88 -16.41 7.91 12.78
CA GLU A 88 -17.39 7.63 11.73
C GLU A 88 -18.70 8.40 11.95
N THR A 89 -19.10 8.58 13.22
CA THR A 89 -20.31 9.36 13.57
C THR A 89 -20.12 10.88 13.39
N THR A 90 -18.88 11.36 13.41
CA THR A 90 -18.57 12.81 13.27
C THR A 90 -18.33 13.21 11.81
N GLN A 91 -18.11 12.25 10.91
CA GLN A 91 -18.03 12.51 9.47
C GLN A 91 -19.44 12.59 8.87
N GLU A 92 -20.21 13.60 9.26
CA GLU A 92 -21.21 14.11 8.32
C GLU A 92 -20.48 14.69 7.09
N PRO A 93 -20.94 14.39 5.88
CA PRO A 93 -20.22 14.74 4.66
C PRO A 93 -20.30 16.25 4.43
N GLU A 94 -19.17 16.95 4.59
CA GLU A 94 -19.00 18.28 4.01
C GLU A 94 -18.91 18.14 2.49
N ASN A 95 -20.10 18.12 1.90
CA ASN A 95 -20.44 18.05 0.50
C ASN A 95 -20.20 19.40 -0.19
N ASN A 96 -18.93 19.81 -0.34
CA ASN A 96 -18.63 21.04 -1.06
C ASN A 96 -18.63 20.78 -2.58
N THR A 97 -19.83 20.72 -3.14
CA THR A 97 -20.08 20.71 -4.59
C THR A 97 -20.25 22.16 -5.08
N THR A 98 -19.66 22.44 -6.25
CA THR A 98 -20.05 23.46 -7.26
C THR A 98 -19.41 24.86 -7.22
N LYS A 99 -18.39 25.01 -8.07
CA LYS A 99 -18.01 26.13 -8.99
C LYS A 99 -19.03 27.29 -9.16
N PRO A 100 -18.53 28.49 -9.52
CA PRO A 100 -18.64 28.90 -10.93
C PRO A 100 -17.34 29.54 -11.48
N GLY A 101 -17.31 29.72 -12.79
CA GLY A 101 -16.09 29.96 -13.57
C GLY A 101 -15.44 31.33 -13.41
N SER A 102 -14.19 31.38 -13.82
CA SER A 102 -13.69 32.51 -14.58
C SER A 102 -12.84 31.96 -15.71
N SER A 103 -13.50 31.78 -16.85
CA SER A 103 -12.83 31.95 -18.13
C SER A 103 -12.52 33.44 -18.27
N SER A 104 -11.25 33.80 -18.32
CA SER A 104 -10.84 34.90 -19.19
C SER A 104 -9.41 34.63 -19.64
N SER A 105 -9.33 34.40 -20.94
CA SER A 105 -8.13 34.28 -21.75
C SER A 105 -7.59 35.70 -22.01
N GLU A 106 -6.26 35.86 -21.89
CA GLU A 106 -5.37 36.80 -22.62
C GLU A 106 -5.48 38.33 -22.39
N PRO A 107 -4.48 39.16 -22.79
CA PRO A 107 -3.02 38.97 -22.96
C PRO A 107 -2.16 40.09 -22.29
N ASN A 108 -0.83 40.00 -22.44
CA ASN A 108 0.20 40.99 -22.07
C ASN A 108 -0.05 42.44 -22.57
N LEU A 109 0.31 43.46 -21.77
CA LEU A 109 0.97 44.69 -22.25
C LEU A 109 1.75 45.40 -21.12
N VAL A 110 2.97 45.81 -21.44
CA VAL A 110 3.93 46.58 -20.63
C VAL A 110 3.54 48.06 -20.59
N ASP A 111 3.74 48.75 -19.45
CA ASP A 111 4.12 50.16 -19.45
C ASP A 111 4.79 50.56 -18.12
N THR A 112 5.85 51.36 -18.28
CA THR A 112 6.73 51.99 -17.27
C THR A 112 6.22 53.37 -16.82
N GLN A 113 6.75 53.89 -15.69
CA GLN A 113 6.62 55.27 -15.10
C GLN A 113 5.41 55.48 -14.16
N THR A 114 5.39 56.28 -13.07
CA THR A 114 6.14 57.47 -12.55
C THR A 114 5.83 57.58 -11.03
N SER A 115 6.74 57.95 -10.12
CA SER A 115 7.13 59.30 -9.66
C SER A 115 8.37 59.22 -8.77
#